data_AF-X1NF63-F1
#
_entry.id   AF-X1NF63-F1
#
_cell.length_a   1.000
_cell.length_b   1.000
_cell.length_c   1.000
_cell.angle_alpha   90.00
_cell.angle_beta   90.00
_cell.angle_gamma   90.00
#
_symmetry.space_group_name_H-M   'P 1'
#
loop_
_entity.id
_entity.type
_entity.pdbx_description
1 polymer ?
#
loop_
_entity_poly.entity_id
_entity_poly.type
_entity_poly.pdbx_seq_one_letter_code
_entity_poly.pdbx_strand_id
1 'polypeptide(L)'
;MVDYMRKAIRGVGIVFSLSILAAFINYLVRLVLARNLSVEDYGLFYAALALVLFIGLFKTLGLNKALGKFVAEFKVKKRYDLIKNSIISSFSMQFILSGLIALFLIIFSDFFALNYLRRPDASIVIKILAIVIWLRPVGFICAYIFQGFQKMKYYSS
;
A
#
# COMPACT_ATOMS: atom_id res chain seq x y z
N MET A 1 -21.42 -25.93 -11.75
CA MET A 1 -21.49 -24.95 -10.63
C MET A 1 -20.50 -25.25 -9.49
N VAL A 2 -20.33 -26.50 -9.06
CA VAL A 2 -19.48 -26.89 -7.91
C VAL A 2 -17.98 -26.50 -8.06
N ASP A 3 -17.43 -26.51 -9.27
CA ASP A 3 -16.00 -26.21 -9.50
C ASP A 3 -15.62 -24.73 -9.29
N TYR A 4 -16.53 -23.80 -9.61
CA TYR A 4 -16.32 -22.36 -9.35
C TYR A 4 -16.36 -22.04 -7.86
N MET A 5 -17.28 -22.65 -7.12
CA MET A 5 -17.40 -22.49 -5.66
C MET A 5 -16.14 -23.00 -4.95
N ARG A 6 -15.61 -24.16 -5.36
CA ARG A 6 -14.37 -24.73 -4.79
C ARG A 6 -13.14 -23.85 -5.07
N LYS A 7 -13.00 -23.31 -6.28
CA LYS A 7 -11.91 -22.36 -6.63
C LYS A 7 -12.02 -21.05 -5.84
N ALA A 8 -13.22 -20.51 -5.66
CA ALA A 8 -13.45 -19.30 -4.88
C ALA A 8 -13.09 -19.50 -3.40
N ILE A 9 -13.59 -20.57 -2.76
CA ILE A 9 -13.32 -20.86 -1.34
C ILE A 9 -11.83 -21.04 -1.09
N ARG A 10 -11.11 -21.74 -1.97
CA ARG A 10 -9.66 -21.94 -1.84
C ARG A 10 -8.87 -20.64 -1.97
N GLY A 11 -9.27 -19.75 -2.88
CA GLY A 11 -8.66 -18.43 -3.04
C GLY A 11 -8.90 -17.54 -1.81
N VAL A 12 -10.15 -17.46 -1.37
CA VAL A 12 -10.54 -16.68 -0.18
C VAL A 12 -9.83 -17.18 1.07
N GLY A 13 -9.76 -18.49 1.28
CA GLY A 13 -9.08 -19.09 2.44
C GLY A 13 -7.59 -18.72 2.50
N ILE A 14 -6.90 -18.69 1.37
CA ILE A 14 -5.48 -18.30 1.33
C ILE A 14 -5.31 -16.81 1.67
N VAL A 15 -6.12 -15.94 1.05
CA VAL A 15 -6.07 -14.49 1.32
C VAL A 15 -6.39 -14.19 2.78
N PHE A 16 -7.38 -14.89 3.34
CA PHE A 16 -7.77 -14.75 4.74
C PHE A 16 -6.65 -15.16 5.70
N SER A 17 -6.07 -16.35 5.52
CA SER A 17 -4.99 -16.84 6.39
C SER A 17 -3.76 -15.94 6.33
N LEU A 18 -3.38 -15.49 5.14
CA LEU A 18 -2.24 -14.59 5.01
C LEU A 18 -2.53 -13.19 5.58
N SER A 19 -3.77 -12.70 5.47
CA SER A 19 -4.18 -11.43 6.09
C SER A 19 -4.09 -11.49 7.62
N ILE A 20 -4.46 -12.62 8.23
CA ILE A 20 -4.30 -12.85 9.67
C ILE A 20 -2.82 -12.83 10.06
N LEU A 21 -1.96 -13.52 9.29
CA LEU A 21 -0.52 -13.52 9.52
C LEU A 21 0.08 -12.11 9.41
N ALA A 22 -0.30 -11.35 8.38
CA ALA A 22 0.14 -9.96 8.20
C ALA A 22 -0.33 -9.07 9.37
N ALA A 23 -1.58 -9.23 9.82
CA ALA A 23 -2.11 -8.50 10.97
C ALA A 23 -1.35 -8.84 12.26
N PHE A 24 -1.02 -10.12 12.47
CA PHE A 24 -0.26 -10.58 13.61
C PHE A 24 1.18 -10.02 13.60
N ILE A 25 1.87 -10.08 12.46
CA ILE A 25 3.20 -9.48 12.30
C ILE A 25 3.15 -7.97 12.57
N ASN A 26 2.17 -7.27 12.01
CA ASN A 26 2.00 -5.84 12.24
C ASN A 26 1.79 -5.54 13.73
N TYR A 27 0.98 -6.35 14.43
CA TYR A 27 0.80 -6.22 15.88
C TYR A 27 2.10 -6.42 16.66
N LEU A 28 2.92 -7.42 16.29
CA LEU A 28 4.23 -7.61 16.91
C LEU A 28 5.15 -6.39 16.71
N VAL A 29 5.17 -5.80 15.51
CA VAL A 29 5.92 -4.57 15.25
C VAL A 29 5.42 -3.44 16.14
N ARG A 30 4.10 -3.28 16.31
CA ARG A 30 3.54 -2.26 17.22
C ARG A 30 3.97 -2.50 18.66
N LEU A 31 3.97 -3.74 19.11
CA LEU A 31 4.37 -4.13 20.46
C LEU A 31 5.85 -3.84 20.70
N VAL A 32 6.71 -4.16 19.73
CA VAL A 32 8.14 -3.84 19.79
C VAL A 32 8.33 -2.33 19.86
N LEU A 33 7.65 -1.54 19.03
CA LEU A 33 7.75 -0.08 19.08
C LEU A 33 7.26 0.47 20.42
N ALA A 34 6.13 0.01 20.93
CA ALA A 34 5.56 0.47 22.20
C ALA A 34 6.46 0.15 23.42
N ARG A 35 7.28 -0.91 23.34
CA ARG A 35 8.21 -1.28 24.41
C ARG A 35 9.57 -0.58 24.32
N ASN A 36 10.02 -0.24 23.12
CA ASN A 36 11.36 0.33 22.91
C ASN A 36 11.35 1.86 22.81
N LEU A 37 10.22 2.47 22.47
CA LEU A 37 10.09 3.93 22.38
C LEU A 37 9.48 4.49 23.66
N SER A 38 9.82 5.75 23.96
CA SER A 38 9.08 6.51 24.95
C SER A 38 7.62 6.69 24.51
N VAL A 39 6.73 6.98 25.47
CA VAL A 39 5.30 7.26 25.17
C VAL A 39 5.17 8.42 24.19
N GLU A 40 6.04 9.43 24.32
CA GLU A 40 6.06 10.61 23.46
C GLU A 40 6.51 10.26 22.03
N ASP A 41 7.59 9.50 21.87
CA ASP A 41 8.12 9.11 20.55
C ASP A 41 7.17 8.16 19.82
N TYR A 42 6.53 7.25 20.55
CA TYR A 42 5.49 6.38 20.01
C TYR A 42 4.30 7.20 19.51
N GLY A 43 3.83 8.16 20.30
CA GLY A 43 2.76 9.08 19.89
C GLY A 43 3.13 9.90 18.65
N LEU A 44 4.34 10.45 18.63
CA LEU A 44 4.87 11.23 17.50
C LEU A 44 4.96 10.40 16.21
N PHE A 45 5.45 9.16 16.29
CA PHE A 45 5.52 8.26 15.15
C PHE A 45 4.14 8.00 14.54
N TYR A 46 3.14 7.67 15.35
CA TYR A 46 1.79 7.40 14.84
C TYR A 46 1.06 8.65 14.37
N ALA A 47 1.32 9.81 14.98
CA ALA A 47 0.79 11.08 14.50
C ALA A 47 1.37 11.46 13.13
N ALA A 48 2.69 11.33 12.96
CA ALA A 48 3.36 11.53 11.67
C ALA A 48 2.86 10.51 10.63
N LEU A 49 2.70 9.24 11.01
CA LEU A 49 2.13 8.20 10.16
C LEU A 49 0.72 8.55 9.71
N ALA A 50 -0.15 9.01 10.61
CA ALA A 50 -1.51 9.42 10.28
C ALA A 50 -1.53 10.58 9.27
N LEU A 51 -0.71 11.60 9.48
CA LEU A 51 -0.57 12.74 8.56
C LEU A 51 -0.11 12.28 7.17
N VAL A 52 0.95 11.47 7.11
CA VAL A 52 1.53 10.98 5.87
C VAL A 52 0.54 10.07 5.13
N LEU A 53 -0.20 9.22 5.85
CA LEU A 53 -1.27 8.40 5.27
C LEU A 53 -2.44 9.22 4.74
N PHE A 54 -2.85 10.27 5.45
CA PHE A 54 -3.93 11.17 5.03
C PHE A 54 -3.58 11.87 3.71
N ILE A 55 -2.39 12.47 3.61
CA ILE A 55 -1.91 13.08 2.36
C ILE A 55 -1.72 12.00 1.28
N GLY A 56 -1.27 10.81 1.67
CA GLY A 56 -1.06 9.67 0.79
C GLY A 56 -2.33 9.05 0.20
N LEU A 57 -3.54 9.38 0.65
CA LEU A 57 -4.81 8.85 0.12
C LEU A 57 -4.94 9.10 -1.39
N PHE A 58 -4.45 10.25 -1.85
CA PHE A 58 -4.58 10.68 -3.24
C PHE A 58 -3.58 10.01 -4.18
N LYS A 59 -2.59 9.26 -3.68
CA LYS A 59 -1.51 8.70 -4.53
C LYS A 59 -1.96 7.66 -5.54
N THR A 60 -3.12 7.05 -5.31
CA THR A 60 -3.64 5.97 -6.17
C THR A 60 -4.79 6.39 -7.07
N LEU A 61 -5.48 7.50 -6.76
CA LEU A 61 -6.64 8.02 -7.51
C LEU A 61 -7.68 6.93 -7.94
N GLY A 62 -7.83 5.86 -7.15
CA GLY A 62 -8.74 4.76 -7.48
C GLY A 62 -8.25 3.78 -8.58
N LEU A 63 -7.04 3.96 -9.13
CA LEU A 63 -6.45 3.10 -10.16
C LEU A 63 -6.40 1.63 -9.76
N ASN A 64 -6.20 1.33 -8.48
CA ASN A 64 -6.19 -0.05 -7.97
C ASN A 64 -7.52 -0.79 -8.16
N LYS A 65 -8.65 -0.08 -7.98
CA LYS A 65 -10.00 -0.62 -8.19
C LYS A 65 -10.30 -0.73 -9.68
N ALA A 66 -9.94 0.29 -10.46
CA ALA A 66 -10.12 0.30 -11.91
C ALA A 66 -9.34 -0.84 -12.58
N LEU A 67 -8.09 -1.06 -12.17
CA LEU A 67 -7.23 -2.12 -12.69
C LEU A 67 -7.84 -3.51 -12.43
N GLY A 68 -8.36 -3.77 -11.23
CA GLY A 68 -9.05 -5.03 -10.92
C GLY A 68 -10.23 -5.32 -11.86
N LYS A 69 -11.03 -4.28 -12.16
CA LYS A 69 -12.15 -4.38 -13.12
C LYS A 69 -11.68 -4.64 -14.55
N PHE A 70 -10.74 -3.84 -15.05
CA PHE A 70 -10.25 -3.95 -16.43
C PHE A 70 -9.53 -5.27 -16.70
N VAL A 71 -8.74 -5.75 -15.73
CA VAL A 71 -8.07 -7.06 -15.84
C VAL A 71 -9.09 -8.19 -15.95
N ALA A 72 -10.15 -8.18 -15.13
CA ALA A 72 -11.22 -9.17 -15.20
C ALA A 72 -11.94 -9.14 -16.57
N GLU A 73 -12.25 -7.94 -17.07
CA GLU A 73 -12.93 -7.75 -18.35
C GLU A 73 -12.07 -8.20 -19.55
N PHE A 74 -10.80 -7.78 -19.61
CA PHE A 74 -9.90 -8.16 -20.70
C PHE A 74 -9.53 -9.63 -20.69
N LYS A 75 -9.54 -10.28 -19.51
CA LYS A 75 -9.35 -11.72 -19.39
C LYS A 75 -10.47 -12.51 -20.07
N VAL A 76 -11.73 -12.12 -19.86
CA VAL A 76 -12.88 -12.74 -20.54
C VAL A 76 -12.80 -12.55 -22.05
N LYS A 77 -12.35 -11.37 -22.50
CA LYS A 77 -12.14 -11.04 -23.92
C LYS A 77 -10.86 -11.64 -24.53
N LYS A 78 -10.08 -12.42 -23.77
CA LYS A 78 -8.78 -13.03 -24.17
C LYS A 78 -7.75 -12.01 -24.71
N ARG A 79 -7.83 -10.74 -24.31
CA ARG A 79 -6.91 -9.67 -24.74
C ARG A 79 -5.80 -9.45 -23.73
N TYR A 80 -4.84 -10.37 -23.70
CA TYR A 80 -3.74 -10.34 -22.71
C TYR A 80 -2.78 -9.16 -22.88
N ASP A 81 -2.64 -8.62 -24.10
CA ASP A 81 -1.79 -7.45 -24.37
C ASP A 81 -2.31 -6.20 -23.63
N LEU A 82 -3.63 -6.02 -23.60
CA LEU A 82 -4.27 -4.91 -22.89
C LEU A 82 -4.16 -5.04 -21.37
N ILE A 83 -4.11 -6.27 -20.84
CA ILE A 83 -3.86 -6.52 -19.42
C ILE A 83 -2.47 -6.01 -19.03
N LYS A 84 -1.44 -6.41 -19.79
CA LYS A 84 -0.06 -5.98 -19.55
C LYS A 84 0.08 -4.45 -19.62
N ASN A 85 -0.47 -3.83 -20.65
CA ASN A 85 -0.42 -2.38 -20.81
C ASN A 85 -1.17 -1.65 -19.68
N SER A 86 -2.31 -2.17 -19.24
CA SER A 86 -3.08 -1.58 -18.14
C SER A 86 -2.33 -1.64 -16.81
N ILE A 87 -1.63 -2.74 -16.53
CA ILE A 87 -0.81 -2.91 -15.33
C ILE A 87 0.37 -1.93 -15.35
N ILE A 88 1.12 -1.88 -16.46
CA ILE A 88 2.28 -1.01 -16.61
C ILE A 88 1.87 0.47 -16.51
N SER A 89 0.82 0.87 -17.23
CA SER A 89 0.31 2.24 -17.21
C SER A 89 -0.17 2.65 -15.80
N SER A 90 -0.95 1.79 -15.13
CA SER A 90 -1.43 2.07 -13.77
C SER A 90 -0.28 2.19 -12.78
N PHE A 91 0.73 1.33 -12.89
CA PHE A 91 1.90 1.41 -12.03
C PHE A 91 2.71 2.66 -12.27
N SER A 92 3.06 2.98 -13.52
CA SER A 92 3.84 4.18 -13.84
C SER A 92 3.15 5.43 -13.31
N MET A 93 1.83 5.51 -13.48
CA MET A 93 1.06 6.64 -12.97
C MET A 93 1.05 6.70 -11.43
N GLN A 94 0.85 5.57 -10.75
CA GLN A 94 0.94 5.53 -9.28
C GLN A 94 2.34 5.83 -8.76
N PHE A 95 3.39 5.39 -9.45
CA PHE A 95 4.76 5.64 -9.08
C PHE A 95 5.09 7.14 -9.17
N ILE A 96 4.71 7.78 -10.29
CA ILE A 96 4.85 9.23 -10.47
C ILE A 96 4.06 10.00 -9.42
N LEU A 97 2.77 9.68 -9.23
CA LEU A 97 1.91 10.37 -8.25
C LEU A 97 2.42 10.21 -6.82
N SER A 98 2.84 8.99 -6.44
CA SER A 98 3.42 8.75 -5.12
C SER A 98 4.76 9.47 -4.93
N GLY A 99 5.56 9.60 -5.99
CA GLY A 99 6.80 10.38 -5.98
C GLY A 99 6.55 11.87 -5.79
N LEU A 100 5.56 12.44 -6.49
CA LEU A 100 5.15 13.84 -6.31
C LEU A 100 4.68 14.11 -4.88
N ILE A 101 3.87 13.22 -4.31
CA ILE A 101 3.40 13.33 -2.92
C ILE A 101 4.56 13.19 -1.94
N ALA A 102 5.48 12.24 -2.17
CA ALA A 102 6.64 12.07 -1.31
C ALA A 102 7.57 13.29 -1.36
N LEU A 103 7.82 13.84 -2.55
CA LEU A 103 8.60 15.06 -2.72
C LEU A 103 7.96 16.24 -1.96
N PHE A 104 6.64 16.39 -2.10
CA PHE A 104 5.88 17.40 -1.35
C PHE A 104 6.06 17.21 0.16
N LEU A 105 5.90 15.99 0.68
CA LEU A 105 6.08 15.70 2.10
C LEU A 105 7.51 15.96 2.59
N ILE A 106 8.53 15.71 1.77
CA ILE A 106 9.93 15.96 2.13
C ILE A 106 10.21 17.46 2.19
N ILE A 107 9.76 18.24 1.20
CA ILE A 107 9.96 19.70 1.16
C ILE A 107 9.23 20.38 2.32
N PHE A 108 7.99 19.97 2.61
CA PHE A 108 7.17 20.55 3.67
C PHE A 108 7.32 19.86 5.03
N SER A 109 8.26 18.92 5.18
CA SER A 109 8.45 18.13 6.40
C SER A 109 8.72 19.00 7.63
N ASP A 110 9.60 20.00 7.51
CA ASP A 110 9.93 20.91 8.61
C ASP A 110 8.73 21.78 8.99
N PHE A 111 7.91 22.18 8.01
CA PHE A 111 6.67 22.91 8.25
C PHE A 111 5.68 22.07 9.08
N PHE A 112 5.46 20.81 8.70
CA PHE A 112 4.57 19.91 9.46
C PHE A 112 5.14 19.56 10.84
N ALA A 113 6.45 19.36 10.94
CA ALA A 113 7.13 19.04 12.19
C ALA A 113 6.97 20.18 13.23
N LEU A 114 7.20 21.43 12.82
CA LEU A 114 7.17 22.58 13.72
C LEU A 114 5.75 23.08 14.00
N ASN A 115 4.88 23.18 12.98
CA ASN A 115 3.56 23.81 13.13
C ASN A 115 2.46 22.84 13.57
N TYR A 116 2.49 21.59 13.08
CA TYR A 116 1.45 20.60 13.34
C TYR A 116 1.83 19.69 14.51
N LEU A 117 3.01 19.06 14.44
CA LEU A 117 3.48 18.11 15.47
C LEU A 117 4.20 18.79 16.65
N ARG A 118 4.56 20.08 16.51
CA ARG A 118 5.28 20.89 17.50
C ARG A 118 6.55 20.22 18.03
N ARG A 119 7.20 19.43 17.19
CA ARG A 119 8.39 18.63 17.52
C ARG A 119 9.33 18.62 16.31
N PRO A 120 10.57 19.16 16.44
CA PRO A 120 11.51 19.20 15.33
C PRO A 120 11.91 17.78 14.86
N ASP A 121 11.95 16.83 15.80
CA ASP A 121 12.30 15.42 15.54
C ASP A 121 11.31 14.73 14.58
N ALA A 122 10.09 15.27 14.43
CA ALA A 122 9.12 14.73 13.48
C ALA A 122 9.53 14.91 12.01
N SER A 123 10.42 15.86 11.70
CA SER A 123 10.85 16.12 10.31
C SER A 123 11.50 14.88 9.70
N ILE A 124 12.42 14.23 10.43
CA ILE A 124 13.10 13.03 9.93
C ILE A 124 12.14 11.85 9.80
N VAL A 125 11.19 11.71 10.73
CA VAL A 125 10.16 10.68 10.68
C VAL A 125 9.27 10.85 9.45
N ILE A 126 8.82 12.08 9.16
CA ILE A 126 8.01 12.38 7.96
C ILE A 126 8.80 12.07 6.68
N LYS A 127 10.08 12.45 6.60
CA LYS A 127 10.94 12.17 5.44
C LYS A 127 11.08 10.67 5.19
N ILE A 128 11.32 9.88 6.24
CA ILE A 128 11.42 8.41 6.14
C ILE A 128 10.08 7.82 5.65
N LEU A 129 8.96 8.23 6.26
CA LEU A 129 7.63 7.74 5.89
C LEU A 129 7.24 8.13 4.45
N ALA A 130 7.67 9.30 3.97
CA ALA A 130 7.45 9.74 2.59
C ALA A 130 8.14 8.80 1.59
N ILE A 131 9.39 8.40 1.87
CA ILE A 131 10.13 7.42 1.04
C ILE A 131 9.41 6.07 1.02
N VAL A 132 8.92 5.61 2.19
CA VAL A 132 8.13 4.37 2.28
C VAL A 132 6.86 4.46 1.42
N ILE A 133 6.17 5.61 1.41
CA ILE A 133 4.99 5.82 0.56
C ILE A 133 5.31 5.72 -0.93
N TRP A 134 6.45 6.27 -1.35
CA TRP A 134 6.91 6.27 -2.73
C TRP A 134 7.27 4.86 -3.22
N LEU A 135 7.88 4.03 -2.37
CA LEU A 135 8.25 2.65 -2.73
C LEU A 135 7.06 1.68 -2.73
N ARG A 136 5.97 2.01 -2.02
CA ARG A 136 4.82 1.12 -1.84
C ARG A 136 4.16 0.59 -3.13
N PRO A 137 4.03 1.35 -4.25
CA PRO A 137 3.49 0.83 -5.51
C PRO A 137 4.30 -0.33 -6.10
N VAL A 138 5.60 -0.44 -5.78
CA VAL A 138 6.47 -1.54 -6.27
C VAL A 138 5.99 -2.89 -5.73
N GLY A 139 5.71 -2.98 -4.42
CA GLY A 139 5.14 -4.18 -3.82
C GLY A 139 3.73 -4.50 -4.36
N PHE A 140 2.99 -3.47 -4.75
CA PHE A 140 1.65 -3.59 -5.31
C PHE A 140 1.65 -4.25 -6.69
N ILE A 141 2.65 -3.97 -7.56
CA ILE A 141 2.84 -4.69 -8.83
C ILE A 141 2.97 -6.18 -8.61
N CYS A 142 3.81 -6.59 -7.65
CA CYS A 142 4.08 -8.00 -7.40
C CYS A 142 2.78 -8.72 -7.04
N ALA A 143 2.02 -8.16 -6.09
CA ALA A 143 0.72 -8.71 -5.69
C ALA A 143 -0.30 -8.78 -6.85
N TYR A 144 -0.34 -7.77 -7.73
CA TYR A 144 -1.32 -7.72 -8.84
C TYR A 144 -0.97 -8.61 -10.02
N ILE A 145 0.32 -8.80 -10.33
CA ILE A 145 0.76 -9.82 -11.29
C ILE A 145 0.23 -11.18 -10.83
N PHE A 146 0.37 -11.51 -9.54
CA PHE A 146 -0.14 -12.78 -9.01
C PHE A 146 -1.67 -12.85 -8.97
N GLN A 147 -2.36 -11.74 -8.70
CA GLN A 147 -3.82 -11.67 -8.66
C GLN A 147 -4.47 -11.82 -10.06
N GLY A 148 -3.89 -11.18 -11.08
CA GLY A 148 -4.38 -11.23 -12.48
C GLY A 148 -4.36 -12.64 -13.10
N PHE A 149 -3.40 -13.48 -12.68
CA PHE A 149 -3.35 -14.89 -13.10
C PHE A 149 -4.36 -15.80 -12.38
N GLN A 150 -5.25 -15.27 -11.51
CA GLN A 150 -6.13 -16.06 -10.64
C GLN A 150 -5.38 -17.08 -9.75
N LYS A 151 -4.07 -16.91 -9.59
CA LYS A 151 -3.27 -17.62 -8.60
C LYS A 151 -3.31 -16.81 -7.29
N MET A 152 -4.48 -16.77 -6.65
CA MET A 152 -4.69 -16.16 -5.33
C MET A 152 -3.72 -16.67 -4.25
N LYS A 153 -2.98 -17.76 -4.54
CA LYS A 153 -1.92 -18.32 -3.70
C LYS A 153 -0.84 -17.30 -3.29
N TYR A 154 -0.63 -16.20 -4.03
CA TYR A 154 0.47 -15.25 -3.79
C TYR A 154 -0.01 -13.80 -3.59
N TYR A 155 -1.29 -13.58 -3.24
CA TYR A 155 -1.88 -12.24 -3.16
C TYR A 155 -1.61 -11.49 -1.85
N SER A 156 -1.12 -12.12 -0.79
CA SER A 156 -1.04 -11.39 0.48
C SER A 156 0.05 -10.34 0.49
N SER A 157 -0.41 -9.11 0.77
CA SER A 157 0.37 -8.04 1.36
C SER A 157 1.13 -8.48 2.61
#